data_AF-A0A9Q0FVR9-F1
#
_entry.id   AF-A0A9Q0FVR9-F1
#
_cell.length_a   1.000
_cell.length_b   1.000
_cell.length_c   1.000
_cell.angle_alpha   90.00
_cell.angle_beta   90.00
_cell.angle_gamma   90.00
#
_symmetry.space_group_name_H-M   'P 1'
#
loop_
_entity.id
_entity.type
_entity.pdbx_description
1 polymer ?
#
loop_
_entity_poly.entity_id
_entity_poly.type
_entity_poly.pdbx_seq_one_letter_code
_entity_poly.pdbx_strand_id
1 'polypeptide(L)'
;MGSFSKVLQLPIPNPTRQPMWKLLYLLEPAPITLIVTAVGVTFGSAFRALNYGKEMERNRDMSEASITLDRSQALMIPVMSSCSLLLMFYLFSSVSQLLTAFTAVASVSSLFFCLSPYVAYLKSHYGLADPFFSRCCSKSFTRIQGLLLLGCSFTVAAWLVTGHWVLNNLLGISICIAFVSHVRLPNVKICAMLLACLFVYDIFWVFFSERFFGANVMVSVATQQASNPVHTVANSLSLPGLQMITKKLELPVKIVFPRNLFGGADPGGSTVDFMMLGLGDMAIPAMLLALVLCFDHRKSRDPVNLLDLHFSKGHKYICYAVPGYAIGLVTALAAGILTRSPQPALLYLVPSTLGPVIVVSCFRKELAELWEGSLPNMNEKVATC
;
A
#
# COMPACT_ATOMS: atom_id res chain seq x y z
N MET A 1 7.46 -3.08 -9.88
CA MET A 1 7.38 -1.62 -10.05
C MET A 1 8.00 -1.19 -11.37
N GLY A 2 7.18 -0.93 -12.39
CA GLY A 2 7.50 0.04 -13.44
C GLY A 2 6.69 1.33 -13.24
N SER A 3 6.23 1.55 -12.01
CA SER A 3 5.50 2.75 -11.58
C SER A 3 6.33 4.02 -11.84
N PHE A 4 7.64 3.93 -11.62
CA PHE A 4 8.58 5.00 -11.94
C PHE A 4 8.84 5.18 -13.45
N SER A 5 8.56 4.18 -14.29
CA SER A 5 8.91 4.27 -15.72
C SER A 5 7.98 5.19 -16.52
N LYS A 6 6.70 5.33 -16.14
CA LYS A 6 5.81 6.35 -16.74
C LYS A 6 6.04 7.76 -16.18
N VAL A 7 6.82 7.88 -15.10
CA VAL A 7 7.28 9.20 -14.64
C VAL A 7 8.31 9.82 -15.61
N LEU A 8 8.80 9.07 -16.60
CA LEU A 8 10.00 9.44 -17.34
C LEU A 8 9.90 9.61 -18.85
N GLN A 9 8.72 9.50 -19.46
CA GLN A 9 8.54 9.89 -20.87
C GLN A 9 8.36 11.40 -21.01
N LEU A 10 9.42 12.16 -20.72
CA LEU A 10 9.54 13.54 -21.21
C LEU A 10 9.86 13.50 -22.72
N PRO A 11 9.23 14.34 -23.56
CA PRO A 11 9.66 14.51 -24.94
C PRO A 11 11.12 14.98 -24.96
N ILE A 12 11.89 14.41 -25.89
CA ILE A 12 13.33 14.61 -26.02
C ILE A 12 13.59 16.06 -26.48
N PRO A 13 14.41 16.82 -25.72
CA PRO A 13 15.51 17.50 -26.39
C PRO A 13 16.85 17.26 -25.69
N ASN A 14 17.82 16.81 -26.50
CA ASN A 14 19.28 16.73 -26.34
C ASN A 14 19.95 16.13 -25.08
N PRO A 15 21.03 15.35 -25.25
CA PRO A 15 21.77 14.73 -24.16
C PRO A 15 22.92 15.65 -23.68
N THR A 16 22.62 16.62 -22.83
CA THR A 16 23.64 17.33 -22.04
C THR A 16 23.15 17.50 -20.61
N ARG A 17 24.07 17.34 -19.63
CA ARG A 17 23.79 17.38 -18.18
C ARG A 17 22.81 18.49 -17.83
N GLN A 18 21.63 18.12 -17.34
CA GLN A 18 20.56 19.07 -17.10
C GLN A 18 20.72 19.75 -15.72
N PRO A 19 20.30 21.01 -15.58
CA PRO A 19 20.47 21.78 -14.34
C PRO A 19 19.57 21.25 -13.21
N MET A 20 20.03 21.36 -11.96
CA MET A 20 19.27 21.00 -10.74
C MET A 20 17.92 21.73 -10.63
N TRP A 21 17.67 22.78 -11.42
CA TRP A 21 16.37 23.46 -11.52
C TRP A 21 15.23 22.51 -11.92
N LYS A 22 15.51 21.37 -12.57
CA LYS A 22 14.48 20.36 -12.84
C LYS A 22 13.95 19.66 -11.58
N LEU A 23 14.59 19.80 -10.42
CA LEU A 23 13.96 19.41 -9.15
C LEU A 23 12.76 20.30 -8.81
N LEU A 24 12.58 21.45 -9.45
CA LEU A 24 11.37 22.26 -9.29
C LEU A 24 10.11 21.52 -9.77
N TYR A 25 10.26 20.54 -10.68
CA TYR A 25 9.17 19.63 -11.05
C TYR A 25 8.63 18.82 -9.86
N LEU A 26 9.42 18.63 -8.80
CA LEU A 26 8.96 17.98 -7.56
C LEU A 26 7.96 18.84 -6.78
N LEU A 27 7.93 20.15 -7.04
CA LEU A 27 7.01 21.10 -6.40
C LEU A 27 5.71 21.28 -7.20
N GLU A 28 5.54 20.55 -8.31
CA GLU A 28 4.26 20.50 -9.01
C GLU A 28 3.17 19.87 -8.13
N PRO A 29 1.89 20.22 -8.35
CA PRO A 29 0.80 19.72 -7.52
C PRO A 29 0.64 18.19 -7.59
N ALA A 30 1.02 17.54 -8.70
CA ALA A 30 0.91 16.09 -8.85
C ALA A 30 1.88 15.30 -7.93
N PRO A 31 3.21 15.53 -7.94
CA PRO A 31 4.12 14.87 -7.01
C PRO A 31 3.82 15.22 -5.55
N ILE A 32 3.43 16.47 -5.24
CA ILE A 32 3.03 16.85 -3.88
C ILE A 32 1.81 16.05 -3.43
N THR A 33 0.74 15.99 -4.25
CA THR A 33 -0.46 15.22 -3.89
C THR A 33 -0.17 13.73 -3.76
N LEU A 34 0.72 13.18 -4.58
CA LEU A 34 1.19 11.79 -4.46
C LEU A 34 1.93 11.57 -3.13
N ILE A 35 2.91 12.42 -2.79
CA ILE A 35 3.68 12.32 -1.56
C ILE A 35 2.77 12.45 -0.33
N VAL A 36 1.90 13.47 -0.31
CA VAL A 36 0.96 13.71 0.79
C VAL A 36 0.00 12.52 0.94
N THR A 37 -0.53 11.99 -0.17
CA THR A 37 -1.38 10.80 -0.15
C THR A 37 -0.62 9.60 0.39
N ALA A 38 0.60 9.34 -0.09
CA ALA A 38 1.41 8.20 0.35
C ALA A 38 1.76 8.28 1.85
N VAL A 39 2.14 9.46 2.34
CA VAL A 39 2.44 9.69 3.77
C VAL A 39 1.15 9.56 4.61
N GLY A 40 0.04 10.11 4.14
CA GLY A 40 -1.25 9.99 4.82
C GLY A 40 -1.75 8.55 4.90
N VAL A 41 -1.64 7.79 3.81
CA VAL A 41 -2.02 6.38 3.74
C VAL A 41 -1.13 5.51 4.61
N THR A 42 0.18 5.73 4.59
CA THR A 42 1.12 4.96 5.44
C THR A 42 0.86 5.19 6.93
N PHE A 43 0.67 6.45 7.34
CA PHE A 43 0.31 6.79 8.72
C PHE A 43 -1.07 6.26 9.12
N GLY A 44 -2.09 6.47 8.27
CA GLY A 44 -3.45 5.99 8.52
C GLY A 44 -3.54 4.46 8.60
N SER A 45 -2.81 3.74 7.75
CA SER A 45 -2.71 2.28 7.78
C SER A 45 -2.07 1.79 9.07
N ALA A 46 -0.97 2.42 9.50
CA ALA A 46 -0.31 2.07 10.76
C ALA A 46 -1.20 2.32 11.98
N PHE A 47 -1.93 3.45 12.01
CA PHE A 47 -2.87 3.76 13.08
C PHE A 47 -4.06 2.80 13.11
N ARG A 48 -4.61 2.45 11.94
CA ARG A 48 -5.68 1.45 11.82
C ARG A 48 -5.20 0.08 12.28
N ALA A 49 -3.99 -0.32 11.89
CA ALA A 49 -3.39 -1.58 12.31
C ALA A 49 -3.19 -1.64 13.84
N LEU A 50 -2.80 -0.54 14.50
CA LEU A 50 -2.73 -0.47 15.96
C LEU A 50 -4.11 -0.63 16.62
N ASN A 51 -5.13 0.08 16.12
CA ASN A 51 -6.47 0.00 16.72
C ASN A 51 -7.11 -1.38 16.50
N TYR A 52 -6.91 -1.96 15.31
CA TYR A 52 -7.28 -3.34 15.03
C TYR A 52 -6.49 -4.32 15.90
N GLY A 53 -5.20 -4.03 16.11
CA GLY A 53 -4.34 -4.47 17.23
C GLY A 53 -5.09 -4.79 18.50
N LYS A 54 -5.58 -3.71 19.11
CA LYS A 54 -6.28 -3.70 20.41
C LYS A 54 -7.63 -4.39 20.37
N GLU A 55 -8.39 -4.20 19.29
CA GLU A 55 -9.70 -4.84 19.13
C GLU A 55 -9.59 -6.36 19.10
N MET A 56 -8.50 -6.86 18.51
CA MET A 56 -8.18 -8.28 18.40
C MET A 56 -7.70 -8.88 19.72
N GLU A 57 -6.90 -8.17 20.50
CA GLU A 57 -6.54 -8.59 21.86
C GLU A 57 -7.78 -8.72 22.76
N ARG A 58 -8.78 -7.85 22.58
CA ARG A 58 -10.06 -7.93 23.29
C ARG A 58 -10.94 -9.12 22.84
N ASN A 59 -10.82 -9.53 21.57
CA ASN A 59 -11.69 -10.53 20.94
C ASN A 59 -10.87 -11.77 20.54
N ARG A 60 -10.82 -12.78 21.42
CA ARG A 60 -9.98 -13.98 21.25
C ARG A 60 -10.19 -14.73 19.92
N ASP A 61 -11.43 -14.80 19.42
CA ASP A 61 -11.75 -15.44 18.13
C ASP A 61 -11.21 -14.66 16.91
N MET A 62 -11.03 -13.35 17.06
CA MET A 62 -10.43 -12.54 16.01
C MET A 62 -8.92 -12.75 15.99
N SER A 63 -8.31 -12.99 17.17
CA SER A 63 -6.88 -13.30 17.39
C SER A 63 -6.34 -14.41 16.48
N GLU A 64 -7.17 -15.42 16.19
CA GLU A 64 -6.78 -16.58 15.37
C GLU A 64 -6.77 -16.28 13.86
N ALA A 65 -7.33 -15.15 13.44
CA ALA A 65 -7.47 -14.79 12.02
C ALA A 65 -6.38 -13.83 11.49
N SER A 66 -5.47 -13.31 12.31
CA SER A 66 -4.31 -12.55 11.78
C SER A 66 -3.26 -13.50 11.27
N ILE A 67 -2.54 -13.02 10.25
CA ILE A 67 -1.38 -13.71 9.73
C ILE A 67 -0.17 -13.01 10.34
N THR A 68 0.48 -13.67 11.29
CA THR A 68 1.80 -13.25 11.77
C THR A 68 2.83 -13.71 10.74
N LEU A 69 3.69 -12.78 10.31
CA LEU A 69 4.73 -13.08 9.34
C LEU A 69 5.97 -13.61 10.06
N ASP A 70 6.23 -14.90 9.89
CA ASP A 70 7.44 -15.53 10.41
C ASP A 70 8.66 -15.27 9.50
N ARG A 71 9.86 -15.53 10.01
CA ARG A 71 11.14 -15.39 9.28
C ARG A 71 11.12 -16.17 7.97
N SER A 72 10.60 -17.40 8.00
CA SER A 72 10.50 -18.26 6.82
C SER A 72 9.60 -17.67 5.74
N GLN A 73 8.44 -17.14 6.13
CA GLN A 73 7.48 -16.48 5.24
C GLN A 73 8.04 -15.17 4.68
N ALA A 74 8.74 -14.38 5.49
CA ALA A 74 9.39 -13.15 5.05
C ALA A 74 10.43 -13.40 3.94
N LEU A 75 11.21 -14.48 4.03
CA LEU A 75 12.17 -14.89 3.00
C LEU A 75 11.49 -15.44 1.74
N MET A 76 10.32 -16.07 1.89
CA MET A 76 9.56 -16.63 0.76
C MET A 76 8.88 -15.54 -0.09
N ILE A 77 8.52 -14.39 0.49
CA ILE A 77 7.80 -13.30 -0.21
C ILE A 77 8.54 -12.84 -1.49
N PRO A 78 9.83 -12.45 -1.47
CA PRO A 78 10.53 -12.03 -2.68
C PRO A 78 10.69 -13.14 -3.72
N VAL A 79 10.81 -14.40 -3.28
CA VAL A 79 10.93 -15.57 -4.16
C VAL A 79 9.60 -15.82 -4.89
N MET A 80 8.48 -15.82 -4.16
CA MET A 80 7.15 -15.97 -4.74
C MET A 80 6.80 -14.79 -5.65
N SER A 81 7.19 -13.57 -5.27
CA SER A 81 7.03 -12.39 -6.12
C SER A 81 7.84 -12.50 -7.42
N SER A 82 9.07 -13.00 -7.36
CA SER A 82 9.92 -13.24 -8.54
C SER A 82 9.30 -14.28 -9.48
N CYS A 83 8.80 -15.39 -8.93
CA CYS A 83 8.09 -16.41 -9.71
C CYS A 83 6.84 -15.83 -10.38
N SER A 84 6.00 -15.11 -9.63
CA SER A 84 4.80 -14.46 -10.17
C SER A 84 5.11 -13.42 -11.24
N LEU A 85 6.21 -12.66 -11.10
CA LEU A 85 6.62 -11.64 -12.06
C LEU A 85 7.04 -12.30 -13.37
N LEU A 86 7.82 -13.38 -13.32
CA LEU A 86 8.19 -14.17 -14.51
C LEU A 86 6.98 -14.81 -15.18
N LEU A 87 6.07 -15.39 -14.40
CA LEU A 87 4.82 -15.93 -14.94
C LEU A 87 4.00 -14.83 -15.63
N MET A 88 3.95 -13.62 -15.08
CA MET A 88 3.26 -12.49 -15.71
C MET A 88 3.96 -12.01 -16.99
N PHE A 89 5.29 -12.10 -17.06
CA PHE A 89 6.04 -11.75 -18.27
C PHE A 89 5.76 -12.70 -19.43
N TYR A 90 5.71 -14.02 -19.18
CA TYR A 90 5.45 -15.02 -20.22
C TYR A 90 3.96 -15.27 -20.48
N LEU A 91 3.11 -15.20 -19.45
CA LEU A 91 1.68 -15.57 -19.49
C LEU A 91 0.77 -14.39 -19.09
N PHE A 92 1.05 -13.20 -19.62
CA PHE A 92 0.36 -11.97 -19.22
C PHE A 92 -1.18 -12.07 -19.27
N SER A 93 -1.72 -12.64 -20.35
CA SER A 93 -3.17 -12.71 -20.54
C SER A 93 -3.88 -13.51 -19.45
N SER A 94 -3.36 -14.68 -19.08
CA SER A 94 -3.97 -15.55 -18.06
C SER A 94 -3.75 -15.02 -16.65
N VAL A 95 -2.52 -14.58 -16.34
CA VAL A 95 -2.16 -14.10 -15.00
C VAL A 95 -2.87 -12.78 -14.68
N SER A 96 -3.02 -11.86 -15.64
CA SER A 96 -3.71 -10.58 -15.42
C SER A 96 -5.21 -10.72 -15.16
N GLN A 97 -5.88 -11.71 -15.76
CA GLN A 97 -7.28 -12.02 -15.47
C GLN A 97 -7.45 -12.56 -14.05
N LEU A 98 -6.59 -13.52 -13.66
CA LEU A 98 -6.57 -14.09 -12.32
C LEU A 98 -6.31 -13.00 -11.26
N LEU A 99 -5.32 -12.13 -11.51
CA LEU A 99 -4.99 -11.02 -10.63
C LEU A 99 -6.14 -10.02 -10.51
N THR A 100 -6.84 -9.71 -11.62
CA THR A 100 -8.03 -8.85 -11.58
C THR A 100 -9.15 -9.46 -10.72
N ALA A 101 -9.40 -10.77 -10.86
CA ALA A 101 -10.43 -11.45 -10.07
C ALA A 101 -10.11 -11.44 -8.57
N PHE A 102 -8.88 -11.82 -8.19
CA PHE A 102 -8.45 -11.76 -6.79
C PHE A 102 -8.46 -10.33 -6.25
N THR A 103 -8.04 -9.35 -7.04
CA THR A 103 -8.03 -7.94 -6.62
C THR A 103 -9.43 -7.41 -6.42
N ALA A 104 -10.42 -7.81 -7.22
CA ALA A 104 -11.81 -7.42 -7.03
C ALA A 104 -12.37 -7.96 -5.71
N VAL A 105 -12.13 -9.25 -5.42
CA VAL A 105 -12.54 -9.88 -4.14
C VAL A 105 -11.84 -9.20 -2.96
N ALA A 106 -10.52 -9.00 -3.06
CA ALA A 106 -9.74 -8.30 -2.05
C ALA A 106 -10.29 -6.88 -1.80
N SER A 107 -10.62 -6.14 -2.87
CA SER A 107 -11.18 -4.78 -2.81
C SER A 107 -12.51 -4.71 -2.05
N VAL A 108 -13.42 -5.68 -2.27
CA VAL A 108 -14.70 -5.73 -1.54
C VAL A 108 -14.44 -5.97 -0.05
N SER A 109 -13.57 -6.94 0.26
CA SER A 109 -13.24 -7.26 1.66
C SER A 109 -12.52 -6.10 2.37
N SER A 110 -11.61 -5.42 1.68
CA SER A 110 -10.82 -4.32 2.24
C SER A 110 -11.67 -3.06 2.45
N LEU A 111 -12.56 -2.73 1.51
CA LEU A 111 -13.52 -1.63 1.69
C LEU A 111 -14.46 -1.90 2.87
N PHE A 112 -15.00 -3.11 2.96
CA PHE A 112 -15.86 -3.49 4.08
C PHE A 112 -15.11 -3.34 5.42
N PHE A 113 -13.87 -3.83 5.48
CA PHE A 113 -13.01 -3.70 6.67
C PHE A 113 -12.72 -2.24 7.05
N CYS A 114 -12.49 -1.38 6.06
CA CYS A 114 -12.22 0.04 6.29
C CYS A 114 -13.47 0.80 6.74
N LEU A 115 -14.64 0.51 6.16
CA LEU A 115 -15.89 1.23 6.43
C LEU A 115 -16.64 0.74 7.68
N SER A 116 -16.45 -0.52 8.08
CA SER A 116 -17.06 -1.13 9.26
C SER A 116 -16.97 -0.28 10.56
N PRO A 117 -15.79 0.24 10.98
CA PRO A 117 -15.69 1.06 12.19
C PRO A 117 -16.46 2.38 12.09
N TYR A 118 -16.50 3.00 10.90
CA TYR A 118 -17.25 4.24 10.68
C TYR A 118 -18.75 4.01 10.80
N VAL A 119 -19.23 2.91 10.24
CA VAL A 119 -20.64 2.51 10.33
C VAL A 119 -21.03 2.17 11.78
N ALA A 120 -20.15 1.50 12.54
CA ALA A 120 -20.36 1.24 13.96
C ALA A 120 -20.42 2.54 14.78
N TYR A 121 -19.53 3.50 14.48
CA TYR A 121 -19.53 4.83 15.09
C TYR A 121 -20.81 5.62 14.78
N LEU A 122 -21.20 5.69 13.50
CA LEU A 122 -22.45 6.32 13.05
C LEU A 122 -23.67 5.69 13.73
N LYS A 123 -23.73 4.36 13.81
CA LYS A 123 -24.80 3.66 14.52
C LYS A 123 -24.88 4.07 15.99
N SER A 124 -23.75 4.11 16.68
CA SER A 124 -23.69 4.51 18.09
C SER A 124 -24.11 5.97 18.30
N HIS A 125 -23.81 6.85 17.36
CA HIS A 125 -24.14 8.28 17.45
C HIS A 125 -25.62 8.57 17.15
N TYR A 126 -26.21 7.87 16.17
CA TYR A 126 -27.61 8.06 15.76
C TYR A 126 -28.60 7.13 16.47
N GLY A 127 -28.14 6.22 17.33
CA GLY A 127 -29.01 5.33 18.10
C GLY A 127 -29.88 4.39 17.25
N LEU A 128 -29.42 4.03 16.05
CA LEU A 128 -30.16 3.18 15.12
C LEU A 128 -30.31 1.76 15.69
N ALA A 129 -31.53 1.39 16.07
CA ALA A 129 -31.89 0.03 16.47
C ALA A 129 -31.87 -0.89 15.24
N ASP A 130 -31.05 -1.94 15.28
CA ASP A 130 -30.96 -2.93 14.21
C ASP A 130 -31.85 -4.14 14.52
N PRO A 131 -32.87 -4.44 13.70
CA PRO A 131 -33.51 -5.74 13.70
C PRO A 131 -32.56 -6.79 13.08
N PHE A 132 -32.23 -7.83 13.85
CA PHE A 132 -31.40 -8.97 13.42
C PHE A 132 -32.07 -9.70 12.23
N PHE A 133 -31.35 -9.89 11.12
CA PHE A 133 -31.94 -10.45 9.89
C PHE A 133 -31.82 -11.98 9.78
N SER A 134 -30.87 -12.61 10.45
CA SER A 134 -30.69 -14.06 10.40
C SER A 134 -29.76 -14.54 11.51
N ARG A 135 -30.17 -15.57 12.25
CA ARG A 135 -29.35 -16.31 13.21
C ARG A 135 -28.80 -17.59 12.57
N CYS A 136 -28.35 -17.51 11.32
CA CYS A 136 -27.71 -18.64 10.64
C CYS A 136 -26.22 -18.36 10.47
N CYS A 137 -25.41 -19.30 10.95
CA CYS A 137 -23.97 -19.21 11.26
C CYS A 137 -23.68 -18.39 12.54
N SER A 138 -22.65 -18.82 13.28
CA SER A 138 -22.32 -18.41 14.66
C SER A 138 -22.11 -16.89 14.89
N LYS A 139 -22.15 -16.05 13.86
CA LYS A 139 -22.11 -14.58 13.96
C LYS A 139 -23.42 -13.93 13.49
N SER A 140 -23.96 -13.08 14.34
CA SER A 140 -25.10 -12.22 14.01
C SER A 140 -24.72 -11.23 12.91
N PHE A 141 -25.25 -11.43 11.70
CA PHE A 141 -25.10 -10.50 10.59
C PHE A 141 -26.21 -9.44 10.65
N THR A 142 -25.84 -8.16 10.79
CA THR A 142 -26.82 -7.06 10.90
C THR A 142 -27.26 -6.57 9.51
N ARG A 143 -28.49 -6.03 9.40
CA ARG A 143 -28.98 -5.44 8.13
C ARG A 143 -28.04 -4.35 7.60
N ILE A 144 -27.47 -3.56 8.50
CA ILE A 144 -26.49 -2.52 8.16
C ILE A 144 -25.20 -3.12 7.57
N GLN A 145 -24.71 -4.24 8.08
CA GLN A 145 -23.54 -4.93 7.49
C GLN A 145 -23.87 -5.48 6.09
N GLY A 146 -25.09 -5.96 5.86
CA GLY A 146 -25.58 -6.37 4.53
C GLY A 146 -25.60 -5.21 3.54
N LEU A 147 -26.18 -4.07 3.93
CA LEU A 147 -26.20 -2.87 3.10
C LEU A 147 -24.79 -2.34 2.81
N LEU A 148 -23.89 -2.38 3.80
CA LEU A 148 -22.50 -2.01 3.61
C LEU A 148 -21.81 -2.92 2.58
N LEU A 149 -22.02 -4.23 2.66
CA LEU A 149 -21.44 -5.19 1.72
C LEU A 149 -21.96 -4.96 0.29
N LEU A 150 -23.26 -4.69 0.13
CA LEU A 150 -23.86 -4.32 -1.16
C LEU A 150 -23.25 -3.02 -1.70
N GLY A 151 -23.08 -2.01 -0.85
CA GLY A 151 -22.41 -0.75 -1.22
C GLY A 151 -20.96 -0.97 -1.67
N CYS A 152 -20.18 -1.79 -0.95
CA CYS A 152 -18.80 -2.13 -1.32
C CYS A 152 -18.74 -2.92 -2.64
N SER A 153 -19.69 -3.84 -2.86
CA SER A 153 -19.76 -4.60 -4.11
C SER A 153 -20.11 -3.68 -5.28
N PHE A 154 -21.01 -2.72 -5.07
CA PHE A 154 -21.38 -1.72 -6.08
C PHE A 154 -20.20 -0.81 -6.45
N THR A 155 -19.42 -0.33 -5.49
CA THR A 155 -18.25 0.53 -5.78
C THR A 155 -17.18 -0.22 -6.58
N VAL A 156 -16.93 -1.50 -6.28
CA VAL A 156 -16.02 -2.35 -7.05
C VAL A 156 -16.57 -2.63 -8.45
N ALA A 157 -17.87 -2.88 -8.61
CA ALA A 157 -18.49 -3.02 -9.92
C ALA A 157 -18.40 -1.74 -10.74
N ALA A 158 -18.64 -0.57 -10.13
CA ALA A 158 -18.47 0.73 -10.77
C ALA A 158 -17.02 0.96 -11.23
N TRP A 159 -16.03 0.56 -10.43
CA TRP A 159 -14.62 0.59 -10.84
C TRP A 159 -14.34 -0.34 -12.02
N LEU A 160 -14.85 -1.58 -12.00
CA LEU A 160 -14.69 -2.53 -13.10
C LEU A 160 -15.30 -2.01 -14.42
N VAL A 161 -16.40 -1.25 -14.37
CA VAL A 161 -17.02 -0.66 -15.57
C VAL A 161 -16.25 0.59 -16.03
N THR A 162 -16.09 1.55 -15.12
CA THR A 162 -15.61 2.91 -15.45
C THR A 162 -14.10 3.01 -15.57
N GLY A 163 -13.34 2.15 -14.89
CA GLY A 163 -11.88 2.26 -14.79
C GLY A 163 -11.39 3.59 -14.22
N HIS A 164 -12.23 4.31 -13.46
CA HIS A 164 -11.92 5.67 -13.04
C HIS A 164 -10.75 5.70 -12.03
N TRP A 165 -9.80 6.61 -12.23
CA TRP A 165 -8.58 6.71 -11.41
C TRP A 165 -8.87 6.97 -9.92
N VAL A 166 -9.90 7.77 -9.62
CA VAL A 166 -10.33 8.02 -8.22
C VAL A 166 -10.78 6.73 -7.54
N LEU A 167 -11.61 5.92 -8.21
CA LEU A 167 -12.05 4.64 -7.67
C LEU A 167 -10.87 3.69 -7.52
N ASN A 168 -9.98 3.64 -8.52
CA ASN A 168 -8.75 2.84 -8.44
C ASN A 168 -7.91 3.22 -7.21
N ASN A 169 -7.72 4.51 -6.94
CA ASN A 169 -6.98 4.99 -5.78
C ASN A 169 -7.71 4.66 -4.47
N LEU A 170 -9.03 4.85 -4.42
CA LEU A 170 -9.84 4.49 -3.24
C LEU A 170 -9.71 3.00 -2.91
N LEU A 171 -9.85 2.13 -3.91
CA LEU A 171 -9.69 0.69 -3.75
C LEU A 171 -8.26 0.34 -3.31
N GLY A 172 -7.24 0.93 -3.94
CA GLY A 172 -5.85 0.68 -3.58
C GLY A 172 -5.51 1.13 -2.17
N ILE A 173 -5.99 2.29 -1.74
CA ILE A 173 -5.82 2.76 -0.35
C ILE A 173 -6.49 1.77 0.62
N SER A 174 -7.71 1.31 0.31
CA SER A 174 -8.40 0.34 1.16
C SER A 174 -7.65 -0.99 1.27
N ILE A 175 -7.11 -1.51 0.14
CA ILE A 175 -6.31 -2.73 0.10
C ILE A 175 -5.05 -2.55 0.94
N CYS A 176 -4.37 -1.41 0.82
CA CYS A 176 -3.18 -1.10 1.60
C CYS A 176 -3.47 -1.09 3.11
N ILE A 177 -4.54 -0.40 3.54
CA ILE A 177 -4.93 -0.33 4.96
C ILE A 177 -5.28 -1.73 5.49
N ALA A 178 -6.06 -2.51 4.73
CA ALA A 178 -6.45 -3.86 5.11
C ALA A 178 -5.22 -4.80 5.19
N PHE A 179 -4.34 -4.76 4.19
CA PHE A 179 -3.12 -5.56 4.15
C PHE A 179 -2.23 -5.30 5.38
N VAL A 180 -1.95 -4.02 5.69
CA VAL A 180 -1.13 -3.64 6.86
C VAL A 180 -1.82 -3.99 8.19
N SER A 181 -3.15 -4.03 8.23
CA SER A 181 -3.90 -4.40 9.44
C SER A 181 -3.92 -5.91 9.69
N HIS A 182 -3.94 -6.72 8.63
CA HIS A 182 -4.01 -8.19 8.73
C HIS A 182 -2.63 -8.86 8.84
N VAL A 183 -1.61 -8.30 8.17
CA VAL A 183 -0.24 -8.82 8.20
C VAL A 183 0.49 -8.19 9.37
N ARG A 184 0.72 -8.98 10.42
CA ARG A 184 1.47 -8.52 11.60
C ARG A 184 2.89 -9.01 11.56
N LEU A 185 3.80 -8.13 11.90
CA LEU A 185 5.18 -8.47 12.17
C LEU A 185 5.32 -8.61 13.69
N PRO A 186 5.95 -9.67 14.20
CA PRO A 186 6.12 -9.81 15.64
C PRO A 186 7.19 -8.83 16.16
N ASN A 187 8.27 -8.62 15.39
CA ASN A 187 9.46 -7.89 15.83
C ASN A 187 10.07 -7.06 14.69
N VAL A 188 10.84 -6.02 15.04
CA VAL A 188 11.57 -5.19 14.05
C VAL A 188 12.64 -6.01 13.32
N LYS A 189 13.21 -7.06 13.93
CA LYS A 189 14.13 -7.98 13.23
C LYS A 189 13.52 -8.60 11.98
N ILE A 190 12.27 -9.08 12.06
CA ILE A 190 11.60 -9.68 10.88
C ILE A 190 11.30 -8.61 9.83
N CYS A 191 10.88 -7.41 10.28
CA CYS A 191 10.69 -6.27 9.40
C CYS A 191 11.98 -5.90 8.65
N ALA A 192 13.10 -5.81 9.37
CA ALA A 192 14.41 -5.49 8.80
C ALA A 192 14.88 -6.58 7.82
N MET A 193 14.67 -7.86 8.14
CA MET A 193 14.96 -8.96 7.21
C MET A 193 14.10 -8.89 5.94
N LEU A 194 12.79 -8.65 6.08
CA LEU A 194 11.88 -8.48 4.93
C LEU A 194 12.31 -7.30 4.04
N LEU A 195 12.57 -6.13 4.64
CA LEU A 195 13.05 -4.94 3.94
C LEU A 195 14.38 -5.18 3.23
N ALA A 196 15.33 -5.88 3.87
CA ALA A 196 16.60 -6.23 3.27
C ALA A 196 16.45 -7.18 2.08
N CYS A 197 15.59 -8.19 2.17
CA CYS A 197 15.34 -9.10 1.05
C CYS A 197 14.60 -8.41 -0.10
N LEU A 198 13.64 -7.54 0.20
CA LEU A 198 12.93 -6.75 -0.82
C LEU A 198 13.84 -5.69 -1.47
N PHE A 199 14.78 -5.13 -0.72
CA PHE A 199 15.83 -4.26 -1.26
C PHE A 199 16.70 -4.98 -2.30
N VAL A 200 17.19 -6.19 -1.98
CA VAL A 200 17.98 -7.00 -2.92
C VAL A 200 17.15 -7.39 -4.14
N TYR A 201 15.88 -7.78 -3.93
CA TYR A 201 14.93 -8.08 -5.00
C TYR A 201 14.74 -6.91 -5.96
N ASP A 202 14.55 -5.69 -5.45
CA ASP A 202 14.33 -4.48 -6.27
C ASP A 202 15.56 -4.19 -7.14
N ILE A 203 16.77 -4.26 -6.56
CA ILE A 203 18.04 -4.09 -7.30
C ILE A 203 18.20 -5.14 -8.40
N PHE A 204 17.93 -6.41 -8.09
CA PHE A 204 18.05 -7.50 -9.06
C PHE A 204 17.12 -7.28 -10.25
N TRP A 205 15.83 -7.03 -10.00
CA TRP A 205 14.85 -6.91 -11.08
C TRP A 205 14.95 -5.61 -11.86
N VAL A 206 15.43 -4.52 -11.24
CA VAL A 206 15.60 -3.24 -11.93
C VAL A 206 16.87 -3.20 -12.79
N PHE A 207 18.02 -3.69 -12.29
CA PHE A 207 19.29 -3.55 -13.01
C PHE A 207 19.77 -4.83 -13.71
N PHE A 208 19.50 -6.00 -13.14
CA PHE A 208 20.07 -7.25 -13.66
C PHE A 208 19.13 -7.98 -14.62
N SER A 209 17.81 -7.78 -14.52
CA SER A 209 16.84 -8.55 -15.32
C SER A 209 17.04 -8.40 -16.83
N GLU A 210 17.39 -7.22 -17.32
CA GLU A 210 17.69 -6.96 -18.74
C GLU A 210 18.83 -7.83 -19.27
N ARG A 211 19.87 -8.05 -18.45
CA ARG A 211 21.03 -8.84 -18.84
C ARG A 211 20.72 -10.33 -19.01
N PHE A 212 19.76 -10.85 -18.24
CA PHE A 212 19.39 -12.27 -18.27
C PHE A 212 18.26 -12.57 -19.26
N PHE A 213 17.27 -11.68 -19.39
CA PHE A 213 16.05 -11.91 -20.17
C PHE A 213 15.98 -11.09 -21.47
N GLY A 214 16.98 -10.26 -21.75
CA GLY A 214 17.04 -9.39 -22.93
C GLY A 214 16.12 -8.16 -22.87
N ALA A 215 15.33 -8.02 -21.81
CA ALA A 215 14.47 -6.88 -21.55
C ALA A 215 14.25 -6.69 -20.05
N ASN A 216 13.97 -5.45 -19.64
CA ASN A 216 13.62 -5.11 -18.25
C ASN A 216 12.23 -5.67 -17.90
N VAL A 217 12.19 -6.91 -17.44
CA VAL A 217 10.97 -7.68 -17.13
C VAL A 217 9.99 -6.88 -16.26
N MET A 218 10.51 -6.23 -15.22
CA MET A 218 9.72 -5.43 -14.29
C MET A 218 9.05 -4.20 -14.93
N VAL A 219 9.69 -3.60 -15.93
CA VAL A 219 9.16 -2.44 -16.67
C VAL A 219 8.17 -2.92 -17.73
N SER A 220 8.49 -4.00 -18.44
CA SER A 220 7.60 -4.63 -19.43
C SER A 220 6.28 -5.03 -18.79
N VAL A 221 6.31 -5.68 -17.63
CA VAL A 221 5.11 -6.13 -16.91
C VAL A 221 4.29 -4.96 -16.36
N ALA A 222 4.94 -3.91 -15.87
CA ALA A 222 4.25 -2.78 -15.25
C ALA A 222 3.68 -1.75 -16.23
N THR A 223 4.17 -1.75 -17.47
CA THR A 223 3.64 -0.91 -18.56
C THR A 223 2.43 -1.55 -19.23
N GLN A 224 2.29 -2.88 -19.14
CA GLN A 224 1.14 -3.61 -19.63
C GLN A 224 -0.09 -3.38 -18.72
N GLN A 225 -1.24 -3.10 -19.35
CA GLN A 225 -2.53 -2.92 -18.66
C GLN A 225 -3.35 -4.20 -18.78
N ALA A 226 -4.01 -4.61 -17.70
CA ALA A 226 -4.83 -5.81 -17.68
C ALA A 226 -6.05 -5.66 -18.60
N SER A 227 -6.39 -6.72 -19.34
CA SER A 227 -7.65 -6.78 -20.09
C SER A 227 -8.81 -6.89 -19.11
N ASN A 228 -9.86 -6.09 -19.30
CA ASN A 228 -11.02 -6.14 -18.43
C ASN A 228 -11.83 -7.44 -18.67
N PRO A 229 -11.99 -8.32 -17.65
CA PRO A 229 -12.79 -9.53 -17.80
C PRO A 229 -14.26 -9.21 -18.04
N VAL A 230 -14.77 -8.10 -17.49
CA VAL A 230 -16.17 -7.68 -17.67
C VAL A 230 -16.45 -7.34 -19.14
N HIS A 231 -15.52 -6.66 -19.81
CA HIS A 231 -15.64 -6.39 -21.25
C HIS A 231 -15.63 -7.69 -22.06
N THR A 232 -14.80 -8.67 -21.67
CA THR A 232 -14.72 -9.97 -22.36
C THR A 232 -16.01 -10.76 -22.23
N VAL A 233 -16.57 -10.85 -21.02
CA VAL A 233 -17.85 -11.53 -20.75
C VAL A 233 -19.01 -10.79 -21.42
N ALA A 234 -19.03 -9.47 -21.37
CA ALA A 234 -20.09 -8.68 -22.00
C ALA A 234 -20.08 -8.82 -23.53
N ASN A 235 -18.89 -8.92 -24.15
CA ASN A 235 -18.76 -9.19 -25.59
C ASN A 235 -19.23 -10.61 -25.96
N SER A 236 -18.98 -11.61 -25.10
CA SER A 236 -19.51 -12.97 -25.30
C SER A 236 -21.03 -13.07 -25.13
N LEU A 237 -21.64 -12.16 -24.36
CA LEU A 237 -23.08 -12.12 -24.10
C LEU A 237 -23.86 -11.14 -24.99
N SER A 238 -23.21 -10.46 -25.94
CA SER A 238 -23.83 -9.53 -26.89
C SER A 238 -24.76 -8.48 -26.25
N LEU A 239 -24.43 -7.98 -25.06
CA LEU A 239 -25.30 -7.05 -24.31
C LEU A 239 -25.29 -5.63 -24.93
N PRO A 240 -26.45 -5.02 -25.21
CA PRO A 240 -26.51 -3.63 -25.68
C PRO A 240 -26.10 -2.67 -24.55
N GLY A 241 -25.16 -1.75 -24.82
CA GLY A 241 -24.64 -0.77 -23.85
C GLY A 241 -23.12 -0.82 -23.57
N LEU A 242 -22.36 -1.69 -24.26
CA LEU A 242 -20.93 -1.93 -24.02
C LEU A 242 -19.98 -0.72 -24.19
N GLN A 243 -20.43 0.40 -24.77
CA GLN A 243 -19.56 1.54 -25.07
C GLN A 243 -19.01 2.25 -23.82
N MET A 244 -19.65 2.08 -22.66
CA MET A 244 -19.16 2.65 -21.38
C MET A 244 -18.14 1.77 -20.65
N ILE A 245 -17.90 0.53 -21.09
CA ILE A 245 -16.98 -0.40 -20.40
C ILE A 245 -15.57 -0.22 -20.92
N THR A 246 -14.63 0.04 -20.01
CA THR A 246 -13.22 0.17 -20.36
C THR A 246 -12.60 -1.17 -20.80
N LYS A 247 -11.91 -1.17 -21.95
CA LYS A 247 -11.22 -2.36 -22.48
C LYS A 247 -9.99 -2.76 -21.67
N LYS A 248 -9.28 -1.75 -21.15
CA LYS A 248 -8.07 -1.89 -20.34
C LYS A 248 -8.33 -1.35 -18.95
N LEU A 249 -7.94 -2.11 -17.94
CA LEU A 249 -8.17 -1.80 -16.55
C LEU A 249 -6.81 -1.63 -15.84
N GLU A 250 -6.66 -0.51 -15.14
CA GLU A 250 -5.56 -0.36 -14.20
C GLU A 250 -5.95 -1.00 -12.87
N LEU A 251 -5.11 -1.89 -12.37
CA LEU A 251 -5.34 -2.60 -11.11
C LEU A 251 -5.04 -1.66 -9.92
N PRO A 252 -5.82 -1.73 -8.83
CA PRO A 252 -5.64 -0.93 -7.61
C PRO A 252 -4.46 -1.42 -6.75
N VAL A 253 -3.43 -1.98 -7.39
CA VAL A 253 -2.14 -2.35 -6.78
C VAL A 253 -1.12 -1.21 -6.93
N LYS A 254 -1.54 -0.09 -7.54
CA LYS A 254 -0.80 1.16 -7.63
C LYS A 254 -1.75 2.34 -7.47
N ILE A 255 -1.27 3.40 -6.81
CA ILE A 255 -1.96 4.70 -6.78
C ILE A 255 -1.53 5.49 -8.00
N VAL A 256 -2.47 6.17 -8.63
CA VAL A 256 -2.30 6.84 -9.91
C VAL A 256 -2.87 8.26 -9.83
N PHE A 257 -2.06 9.26 -10.15
CA PHE A 257 -2.49 10.65 -10.26
C PHE A 257 -2.22 11.19 -11.66
N PRO A 258 -3.21 11.82 -12.31
CA PRO A 258 -2.97 12.52 -13.56
C PRO A 258 -2.03 13.72 -13.28
N ARG A 259 -1.01 13.91 -14.12
CA ARG A 259 -0.07 15.04 -13.96
C ARG A 259 -0.75 16.40 -14.04
N ASN A 260 -1.80 16.51 -14.88
CA ASN A 260 -2.54 17.75 -15.10
C ASN A 260 -3.68 17.96 -14.09
N LEU A 261 -3.50 17.55 -12.83
CA LEU A 261 -4.55 17.57 -11.79
C LEU A 261 -5.20 18.95 -11.60
N PHE A 262 -4.48 20.04 -11.89
CA PHE A 262 -4.96 21.43 -11.78
C PHE A 262 -4.92 22.23 -13.11
N GLY A 263 -4.93 21.55 -14.27
CA GLY A 263 -5.17 22.25 -15.55
C GLY A 263 -3.99 23.06 -16.09
N GLY A 264 -2.75 22.59 -15.92
CA GLY A 264 -1.64 23.04 -16.76
C GLY A 264 -1.84 22.51 -18.17
N ALA A 265 -2.36 23.35 -19.07
CA ALA A 265 -2.47 23.03 -20.48
C ALA A 265 -1.08 23.08 -21.12
N ASP A 266 -0.45 21.92 -21.34
CA ASP A 266 0.56 21.82 -22.39
C ASP A 266 -0.15 21.82 -23.75
N PRO A 267 0.05 22.83 -24.60
CA PRO A 267 -0.56 22.88 -25.92
C PRO A 267 0.25 21.95 -26.85
N GLY A 268 -0.05 20.65 -26.82
CA GLY A 268 0.52 19.73 -27.82
C GLY A 268 0.59 18.24 -27.53
N GLY A 269 0.20 17.74 -26.35
CA GLY A 269 0.29 16.31 -26.02
C GLY A 269 -1.06 15.69 -25.68
N SER A 270 -1.63 14.90 -26.59
CA SER A 270 -2.90 14.16 -26.40
C SER A 270 -2.79 12.92 -25.52
N THR A 271 -1.86 12.89 -24.57
CA THR A 271 -1.65 11.77 -23.64
C THR A 271 -1.60 12.28 -22.21
N VAL A 272 -2.63 11.94 -21.41
CA VAL A 272 -2.61 12.19 -19.97
C VAL A 272 -1.53 11.30 -19.36
N ASP A 273 -0.40 11.89 -19.05
CA ASP A 273 0.66 11.21 -18.32
C ASP A 273 0.23 11.01 -16.87
N PHE A 274 0.38 9.79 -16.40
CA PHE A 274 0.02 9.39 -15.05
C PHE A 274 1.27 9.19 -14.20
N MET A 275 1.33 9.88 -13.08
CA MET A 275 2.28 9.58 -12.03
C MET A 275 1.73 8.41 -11.21
N MET A 276 2.56 7.40 -10.93
CA MET A 276 2.08 6.22 -10.24
C MET A 276 3.06 5.74 -9.15
N LEU A 277 2.52 5.29 -8.01
CA LEU A 277 3.27 4.74 -6.89
C LEU A 277 2.78 3.32 -6.57
N GLY A 278 3.69 2.38 -6.34
CA GLY A 278 3.35 1.01 -6.01
C GLY A 278 2.74 0.90 -4.61
N LEU A 279 1.75 0.02 -4.44
CA LEU A 279 1.16 -0.22 -3.13
C LEU A 279 2.15 -0.86 -2.14
N GLY A 280 3.07 -1.70 -2.64
CA GLY A 280 4.16 -2.27 -1.84
C GLY A 280 5.08 -1.22 -1.23
N ASP A 281 5.37 -0.15 -1.98
CA ASP A 281 6.26 0.95 -1.54
C ASP A 281 5.66 1.75 -0.38
N MET A 282 4.34 1.68 -0.19
CA MET A 282 3.64 2.25 0.98
C MET A 282 3.43 1.19 2.06
N ALA A 283 3.00 -0.01 1.69
CA ALA A 283 2.64 -1.06 2.63
C ALA A 283 3.81 -1.49 3.52
N ILE A 284 5.03 -1.63 2.97
CA ILE A 284 6.19 -2.10 3.74
C ILE A 284 6.61 -1.04 4.79
N PRO A 285 6.79 0.25 4.43
CA PRO A 285 7.03 1.28 5.43
C PRO A 285 5.88 1.44 6.43
N ALA A 286 4.63 1.25 6.02
CA ALA A 286 3.48 1.28 6.92
C ALA A 286 3.49 0.14 7.95
N MET A 287 3.94 -1.06 7.58
CA MET A 287 4.14 -2.17 8.52
C MET A 287 5.24 -1.85 9.55
N LEU A 288 6.37 -1.28 9.11
CA LEU A 288 7.41 -0.79 10.02
C LEU A 288 6.84 0.27 10.97
N LEU A 289 6.07 1.22 10.43
CA LEU A 289 5.45 2.29 11.21
C LEU A 289 4.45 1.76 12.23
N ALA A 290 3.67 0.73 11.87
CA ALA A 290 2.73 0.06 12.78
C ALA A 290 3.45 -0.60 13.96
N LEU A 291 4.59 -1.26 13.72
CA LEU A 291 5.41 -1.85 14.79
C LEU A 291 5.95 -0.78 15.74
N VAL A 292 6.53 0.27 15.15
CA VAL A 292 7.13 1.37 15.89
C VAL A 292 6.06 2.11 16.73
N LEU A 293 4.88 2.33 16.16
CA LEU A 293 3.75 2.93 16.86
C LEU A 293 3.20 2.03 17.97
N CYS A 294 3.18 0.71 17.77
CA CYS A 294 2.80 -0.25 18.79
C CYS A 294 3.79 -0.22 19.96
N PHE A 295 5.09 -0.16 19.67
CA PHE A 295 6.14 -0.03 20.68
C PHE A 295 6.02 1.28 21.47
N ASP A 296 5.87 2.41 20.77
CA ASP A 296 5.63 3.73 21.38
C ASP A 296 4.41 3.70 22.31
N HIS A 297 3.32 3.04 21.90
CA HIS A 297 2.10 2.94 22.69
C HIS A 297 2.25 2.05 23.93
N ARG A 298 2.98 0.93 23.84
CA ARG A 298 3.23 0.06 24.99
C ARG A 298 4.03 0.77 26.09
N LYS A 299 4.95 1.64 25.68
CA LYS A 299 5.81 2.39 26.59
C LYS A 299 5.14 3.62 27.18
N SER A 300 4.33 4.30 26.37
CA SER A 300 3.53 5.46 26.79
C SER A 300 2.17 4.96 27.33
N ARG A 301 2.06 4.76 28.65
CA ARG A 301 0.84 4.28 29.35
C ARG A 301 -0.45 5.14 29.17
N ASP A 302 -0.49 6.11 28.26
CA ASP A 302 -1.61 7.03 28.05
C ASP A 302 -2.42 6.74 26.77
N PRO A 303 -3.75 6.96 26.79
CA PRO A 303 -4.62 6.79 25.63
C PRO A 303 -4.29 7.82 24.54
N VAL A 304 -4.11 7.33 23.31
CA VAL A 304 -3.67 8.17 22.17
C VAL A 304 -4.87 8.86 21.51
N ASN A 305 -4.91 10.18 21.56
CA ASN A 305 -5.69 11.01 20.64
C ASN A 305 -4.86 11.33 19.38
N LEU A 306 -5.51 11.36 18.20
CA LEU A 306 -4.87 11.64 16.89
C LEU A 306 -4.13 12.98 16.88
N LEU A 307 -4.60 13.95 17.67
CA LEU A 307 -4.04 15.29 17.79
C LEU A 307 -2.79 15.35 18.70
N ASP A 308 -2.68 14.46 19.70
CA ASP A 308 -1.50 14.34 20.60
C ASP A 308 -0.31 13.61 19.96
N LEU A 309 -0.53 12.94 18.83
CA LEU A 309 0.53 12.37 18.01
C LEU A 309 1.35 13.45 17.29
N HIS A 310 0.77 14.62 17.03
CA HIS A 310 1.39 15.67 16.23
C HIS A 310 2.19 16.70 17.05
N PHE A 311 1.91 16.84 18.35
CA PHE A 311 2.49 17.90 19.20
C PHE A 311 3.13 17.46 20.52
N SER A 312 3.04 16.18 20.91
CA SER A 312 3.65 15.73 22.16
C SER A 312 5.18 15.59 22.00
N LYS A 313 5.89 16.66 22.38
CA LYS A 313 7.35 16.79 22.37
C LYS A 313 8.03 15.61 23.09
N GLY A 314 8.81 14.82 22.33
CA GLY A 314 10.11 14.36 22.82
C GLY A 314 10.45 12.87 22.70
N HIS A 315 9.50 11.93 22.65
CA HIS A 315 9.86 10.53 22.96
C HIS A 315 9.39 9.45 21.99
N LYS A 316 8.66 9.78 20.93
CA LYS A 316 8.05 8.75 20.07
C LYS A 316 8.90 8.47 18.81
N TYR A 317 9.18 7.21 18.54
CA TYR A 317 9.92 6.76 17.35
C TYR A 317 9.17 7.10 16.04
N ILE A 318 7.83 7.21 16.09
CA ILE A 318 7.01 7.62 14.95
C ILE A 318 7.42 8.99 14.37
N CYS A 319 7.90 9.92 15.20
CA CYS A 319 8.34 11.25 14.78
C CYS A 319 9.61 11.20 13.90
N TYR A 320 10.35 10.09 13.91
CA TYR A 320 11.50 9.88 13.02
C TYR A 320 11.13 9.04 11.79
N ALA A 321 10.27 8.04 11.97
CA ALA A 321 9.89 7.13 10.90
C ALA A 321 9.03 7.82 9.81
N VAL A 322 8.05 8.66 10.19
CA VAL A 322 7.17 9.36 9.21
C VAL A 322 7.96 10.35 8.35
N PRO A 323 8.77 11.28 8.91
CA PRO A 323 9.59 12.16 8.08
C PRO A 323 10.64 11.39 7.28
N GLY A 324 11.21 10.31 7.84
CA GLY A 324 12.13 9.44 7.12
C GLY A 324 11.52 8.81 5.87
N TYR A 325 10.26 8.40 5.93
CA TYR A 325 9.51 7.91 4.75
C TYR A 325 9.28 9.03 3.72
N ALA A 326 8.86 10.21 4.17
CA ALA A 326 8.66 11.36 3.28
C ALA A 326 9.95 11.76 2.56
N ILE A 327 11.08 11.83 3.29
CA ILE A 327 12.41 12.12 2.72
C ILE A 327 12.83 11.04 1.72
N GLY A 328 12.60 9.76 2.03
CA GLY A 328 12.89 8.65 1.12
C GLY A 328 12.09 8.74 -0.18
N LEU A 329 10.80 9.08 -0.09
CA LEU A 329 9.92 9.21 -1.24
C LEU A 329 10.31 10.40 -2.13
N VAL A 330 10.62 11.55 -1.50
CA VAL A 330 11.17 12.74 -2.18
C VAL A 330 12.48 12.38 -2.90
N THR A 331 13.38 11.66 -2.23
CA THR A 331 14.68 11.25 -2.79
C THR A 331 14.50 10.28 -3.95
N ALA A 332 13.59 9.30 -3.83
CA ALA A 332 13.27 8.36 -4.91
C ALA A 332 12.71 9.08 -6.15
N LEU A 333 11.79 10.01 -5.96
CA LEU A 333 11.23 10.83 -7.04
C LEU A 333 12.29 11.74 -7.68
N ALA A 334 13.12 12.40 -6.87
CA ALA A 334 14.21 13.23 -7.36
C ALA A 334 15.24 12.42 -8.16
N ALA A 335 15.61 11.23 -7.67
CA ALA A 335 16.51 10.32 -8.36
C ALA A 335 15.92 9.83 -9.69
N GLY A 336 14.63 9.51 -9.73
CA GLY A 336 13.93 9.16 -10.96
C GLY A 336 14.00 10.29 -12.00
N ILE A 337 13.68 11.52 -11.61
CA ILE A 337 13.72 12.68 -12.52
C ILE A 337 15.15 12.93 -13.05
N LEU A 338 16.16 12.81 -12.18
CA LEU A 338 17.55 13.08 -12.54
C LEU A 338 18.17 12.00 -13.44
N THR A 339 17.92 10.72 -13.13
CA THR A 339 18.60 9.58 -13.78
C THR A 339 17.93 9.12 -15.06
N ARG A 340 16.68 9.53 -15.33
CA ARG A 340 15.89 9.15 -16.50
C ARG A 340 15.83 7.66 -16.82
N SER A 341 16.06 6.84 -15.79
CA SER A 341 16.04 5.38 -15.84
C SER A 341 15.13 4.85 -14.73
N PRO A 342 14.60 3.63 -14.88
CA PRO A 342 13.92 2.94 -13.78
C PRO A 342 14.90 2.82 -12.60
N GLN A 343 14.51 3.37 -11.44
CA GLN A 343 15.29 3.27 -10.20
C GLN A 343 14.55 2.39 -9.19
N PRO A 344 15.26 1.57 -8.40
CA PRO A 344 14.66 0.81 -7.31
C PRO A 344 14.20 1.76 -6.20
N ALA A 345 12.90 1.82 -5.91
CA ALA A 345 12.36 2.75 -4.92
C ALA A 345 12.80 2.38 -3.50
N LEU A 346 12.94 1.07 -3.21
CA LEU A 346 13.34 0.58 -1.89
C LEU A 346 14.79 0.96 -1.56
N LEU A 347 15.62 1.25 -2.57
CA LEU A 347 16.99 1.76 -2.37
C LEU A 347 17.01 3.05 -1.55
N TYR A 348 15.99 3.91 -1.71
CA TYR A 348 15.89 5.18 -1.00
C TYR A 348 15.00 5.07 0.24
N LEU A 349 13.90 4.32 0.14
CA LEU A 349 12.93 4.19 1.23
C LEU A 349 13.44 3.38 2.42
N VAL A 350 14.13 2.27 2.18
CA VAL A 350 14.63 1.40 3.26
C VAL A 350 15.60 2.14 4.19
N PRO A 351 16.70 2.76 3.70
CA PRO A 351 17.64 3.44 4.59
C PRO A 351 17.02 4.67 5.24
N SER A 352 16.12 5.40 4.56
CA SER A 352 15.52 6.61 5.11
C SER A 352 14.47 6.33 6.18
N THR A 353 13.81 5.17 6.16
CA THR A 353 12.77 4.80 7.14
C THR A 353 13.32 3.95 8.28
N LEU A 354 14.06 2.89 7.98
CA LEU A 354 14.61 1.97 8.97
C LEU A 354 15.84 2.56 9.67
N GLY A 355 16.67 3.30 8.94
CA GLY A 355 17.90 3.89 9.46
C GLY A 355 17.68 4.77 10.70
N PRO A 356 16.82 5.81 10.63
CA PRO A 356 16.54 6.66 11.79
C PRO A 356 16.01 5.88 13.00
N VAL A 357 15.16 4.87 12.80
CA VAL A 357 14.62 4.04 13.89
C VAL A 357 15.73 3.24 14.58
N ILE A 358 16.63 2.62 13.80
CA ILE A 358 17.77 1.87 14.35
C ILE A 358 18.75 2.82 15.06
N VAL A 359 19.08 3.96 14.46
CA VAL A 359 20.02 4.92 15.04
C VAL A 359 19.49 5.48 16.37
N VAL A 360 18.23 5.93 16.40
CA VAL A 360 17.61 6.47 17.62
C VAL A 360 17.48 5.40 18.70
N SER A 361 17.10 4.16 18.35
CA SER A 361 17.00 3.06 19.32
C SER A 361 18.36 2.63 19.88
N CYS A 362 19.42 2.72 19.08
CA CYS A 362 20.79 2.51 19.52
C CYS A 362 21.23 3.57 20.54
N PHE A 363 20.98 4.86 20.24
CA PHE A 363 21.29 5.96 21.18
C PHE A 363 20.51 5.84 22.49
N ARG A 364 19.27 5.33 22.44
CA ARG A 364 18.42 5.12 23.62
C ARG A 364 18.71 3.82 24.38
N LYS A 365 19.58 2.94 23.86
CA LYS A 365 19.86 1.60 24.40
C LYS A 365 18.63 0.69 24.47
N GLU A 366 17.64 0.93 23.62
CA GLU A 366 16.38 0.16 23.53
C GLU A 366 16.36 -0.79 22.34
N LEU A 367 17.46 -0.83 21.57
CA LEU A 367 17.56 -1.63 20.35
C LEU A 367 17.29 -3.11 20.58
N ALA A 368 17.79 -3.70 21.68
CA ALA A 368 17.59 -5.12 21.96
C ALA A 368 16.11 -5.48 22.15
N GLU A 369 15.38 -4.66 22.91
CA GLU A 369 13.94 -4.83 23.16
C GLU A 369 13.13 -4.67 21.87
N LEU A 370 13.47 -3.69 21.04
CA LEU A 370 12.83 -3.46 19.75
C LEU A 370 13.15 -4.58 18.72
N TRP A 371 14.37 -5.12 18.76
CA TRP A 371 14.88 -6.08 17.79
C TRP A 371 14.35 -7.50 18.01
N GLU A 372 14.42 -8.00 19.25
CA GLU A 372 13.97 -9.35 19.60
C GLU A 372 12.48 -9.43 19.94
N GLY A 373 11.85 -8.28 20.21
CA GLY A 373 10.54 -8.22 20.82
C GLY A 373 10.63 -8.32 22.34
N SER A 374 9.51 -8.12 23.02
CA SER A 374 9.42 -8.39 24.45
C SER A 374 9.75 -9.87 24.70
N LEU A 375 10.84 -10.14 25.41
CA LEU A 375 11.13 -11.47 25.95
C LEU A 375 9.90 -11.94 26.73
N PRO A 376 9.40 -13.17 26.55
CA PRO A 376 8.34 -13.68 27.40
C PRO A 376 8.88 -13.73 28.83
N ASN A 377 8.42 -12.83 29.70
CA ASN A 377 8.58 -12.99 31.12
C ASN A 377 7.98 -14.36 31.46
N MET A 378 8.76 -15.26 32.05
CA MET A 378 8.33 -16.63 32.40
C MET A 378 7.14 -16.69 33.39
N ASN A 379 6.59 -15.55 33.81
CA ASN A 379 5.42 -15.43 34.66
C ASN A 379 4.15 -14.89 33.97
N GLU A 380 4.18 -14.58 32.68
CA GLU A 380 3.00 -14.06 31.98
C GLU A 380 2.71 -14.91 30.73
N LYS A 381 2.05 -16.05 30.96
CA LYS A 381 1.24 -16.65 29.89
C LYS A 381 0.15 -15.63 29.57
N VAL A 382 0.01 -15.30 28.28
CA VAL A 382 -0.91 -14.32 27.68
C VAL A 382 -0.24 -12.96 27.40
N ALA A 383 0.50 -12.87 26.28
CA ALA A 383 0.49 -11.73 25.35
C ALA A 383 1.61 -11.92 24.31
N THR A 384 1.28 -12.44 23.13
CA THR A 384 2.17 -12.38 21.96
C THR A 384 1.38 -11.81 20.79
N CYS A 385 1.94 -10.74 20.20
CA CYS A 385 1.37 -9.90 19.14
C CYS A 385 1.07 -10.60 17.82
#